data_AF-A0A2H3HJD0-F1
#
_entry.id   AF-A0A2H3HJD0-F1
#
_cell.length_a   1.000
_cell.length_b   1.000
_cell.length_c   1.000
_cell.angle_alpha   90.00
_cell.angle_beta   90.00
_cell.angle_gamma   90.00
#
_symmetry.space_group_name_H-M   'P 1'
#
loop_
_entity.id
_entity.type
_entity.pdbx_description
1 polymer ?
#
loop_
_entity_poly.entity_id
_entity_poly.type
_entity_poly.pdbx_seq_one_letter_code
_entity_poly.pdbx_strand_id
1 'polypeptide(L)'
;MTHQVTNTVFSYFEFLSSLFSVAADNTLPIPKRFITKHNDDGNAIFDTRLNDELPETVLSTHVFYLGYVTQGFPVDLEDNTDIETYGNYISNSPRLGVPGGSVLRFVDFPPGRSAMHRTLSIDYGVVIEGEMELVLDSGEN
;
A
#
# COMPACT_ATOMS: atom_id res chain seq x y z
N MET A 1 -44.56 -10.23 36.62
CA MET A 1 -43.10 -10.17 36.36
C MET A 1 -42.93 -10.24 34.86
N THR A 2 -42.65 -9.11 34.22
CA THR A 2 -42.56 -9.01 32.76
C THR A 2 -41.13 -8.63 32.43
N HIS A 3 -40.39 -9.56 31.82
CA HIS A 3 -39.05 -9.32 31.31
C HIS A 3 -39.14 -8.38 30.10
N GLN A 4 -38.50 -7.20 30.19
CA GLN A 4 -38.22 -6.40 29.00
C GLN A 4 -36.92 -6.90 28.36
N VAL A 5 -37.03 -7.24 27.08
CA VAL A 5 -35.90 -7.48 26.19
C VAL A 5 -35.59 -6.14 25.51
N THR A 6 -34.47 -5.52 25.88
CA THR A 6 -33.94 -4.34 25.18
C THR A 6 -33.18 -4.80 23.93
N ASN A 7 -33.77 -4.56 22.77
CA ASN A 7 -33.10 -4.64 21.47
C ASN A 7 -32.16 -3.44 21.34
N THR A 8 -30.85 -3.67 21.29
CA THR A 8 -29.86 -2.65 20.97
C THR A 8 -29.92 -2.35 19.48
N VAL A 9 -30.49 -1.21 19.12
CA VAL A 9 -30.41 -0.64 17.77
C VAL A 9 -28.99 -0.11 17.60
N PHE A 10 -28.10 -0.91 17.00
CA PHE A 10 -26.81 -0.42 16.52
C PHE A 10 -27.09 0.55 15.36
N SER A 11 -26.78 1.83 15.56
CA SER A 11 -27.13 2.89 14.60
C SER A 11 -26.22 2.86 13.38
N TYR A 12 -26.79 3.05 12.20
CA TYR A 12 -26.09 3.15 10.90
C TYR A 12 -25.08 4.32 10.86
N PHE A 13 -25.23 5.28 11.78
CA PHE A 13 -24.42 6.49 11.87
C PHE A 13 -23.04 6.23 12.51
N GLU A 14 -22.96 5.34 13.49
CA GLU A 14 -21.69 4.88 14.10
C GLU A 14 -20.85 4.05 13.12
N PHE A 15 -21.49 3.29 12.23
CA PHE A 15 -20.80 2.51 11.22
C PHE A 15 -20.13 3.41 10.17
N LEU A 16 -20.83 4.45 9.72
CA LEU A 16 -20.30 5.42 8.76
C LEU A 16 -19.22 6.32 9.36
N SER A 17 -19.35 6.76 10.62
CA SER A 17 -18.30 7.55 11.28
C SER A 17 -16.99 6.78 11.43
N SER A 18 -17.04 5.46 11.67
CA SER A 18 -15.84 4.60 11.74
C SER A 18 -15.08 4.51 10.41
N LEU A 19 -15.79 4.60 9.28
CA LEU A 19 -15.19 4.61 7.94
C LEU A 19 -14.55 5.96 7.57
N PHE A 20 -15.07 7.08 8.08
CA PHE A 20 -14.51 8.41 7.85
C PHE A 20 -13.39 8.79 8.83
N SER A 21 -13.32 8.15 10.00
CA SER A 21 -12.37 8.54 11.06
C SER A 21 -10.92 8.17 10.76
N VAL A 22 -10.64 7.05 10.08
CA VAL A 22 -9.25 6.57 10.00
C VAL A 22 -8.39 7.35 9.01
N ALA A 23 -8.95 7.79 7.88
CA ALA A 23 -8.21 8.66 6.95
C ALA A 23 -8.00 10.07 7.52
N ALA A 24 -8.88 10.54 8.41
CA ALA A 24 -8.82 11.88 8.99
C ALA A 24 -7.74 12.05 10.08
N ASP A 25 -7.33 10.96 10.74
CA ASP A 25 -6.32 10.97 11.81
C ASP A 25 -4.92 10.54 11.34
N ASN A 26 -4.76 10.13 10.07
CA ASN A 26 -3.43 9.84 9.53
C ASN A 26 -2.65 11.15 9.33
N THR A 27 -1.66 11.37 10.20
CA THR A 27 -0.80 12.56 10.19
C THR A 27 0.58 12.31 9.56
N LEU A 28 0.80 11.10 9.04
CA LEU A 28 2.05 10.74 8.37
C LEU A 28 2.18 11.48 7.03
N PRO A 29 3.40 11.89 6.65
CA PRO A 29 3.61 12.58 5.38
C PRO A 29 3.43 11.62 4.20
N ILE A 30 2.87 12.12 3.09
CA ILE A 30 2.80 11.37 1.84
C ILE A 30 4.22 11.03 1.37
N PRO A 31 4.55 9.74 1.14
CA PRO A 31 5.87 9.36 0.66
C PRO A 31 6.18 9.96 -0.71
N LYS A 32 7.45 10.33 -0.91
CA LYS A 32 7.97 10.81 -2.19
C LYS A 32 8.85 9.78 -2.87
N ARG A 33 8.77 9.71 -4.20
CA ARG A 33 9.53 8.81 -5.05
C ARG A 33 10.23 9.59 -6.14
N PHE A 34 11.54 9.44 -6.22
CA PHE A 34 12.38 10.00 -7.28
C PHE A 34 12.94 8.85 -8.12
N ILE A 35 12.62 8.82 -9.41
CA ILE A 35 13.07 7.77 -10.33
C ILE A 35 14.27 8.28 -11.12
N THR A 36 15.27 7.45 -11.36
CA THR A 36 16.44 7.78 -12.20
C THR A 36 16.36 7.07 -13.55
N LYS A 37 16.90 7.70 -14.60
CA LYS A 37 17.11 7.10 -15.92
C LYS A 37 18.40 7.58 -16.57
N HIS A 38 18.71 7.08 -17.76
CA HIS A 38 19.73 7.65 -18.63
C HIS A 38 19.09 8.54 -19.71
N ASN A 39 19.76 9.65 -20.07
CA ASN A 39 19.41 10.45 -21.25
C ASN A 39 20.10 9.92 -22.52
N ASP A 40 19.85 10.54 -23.68
CA ASP A 40 20.42 10.11 -24.98
C ASP A 40 21.96 10.18 -25.03
N ASP A 41 22.59 10.97 -24.15
CA ASP A 41 24.05 11.06 -24.00
C ASP A 41 24.62 9.99 -23.04
N GLY A 42 23.77 9.15 -22.45
CA GLY A 42 24.15 8.15 -21.45
C GLY A 42 24.38 8.72 -20.04
N ASN A 43 23.97 9.95 -19.76
CA ASN A 43 24.08 10.55 -18.42
C ASN A 43 22.92 10.10 -17.52
N ALA A 44 23.22 9.76 -16.26
CA ALA A 44 22.21 9.49 -15.24
C ALA A 44 21.50 10.79 -14.82
N ILE A 45 20.17 10.81 -14.91
CA ILE A 45 19.29 11.95 -14.62
C ILE A 45 18.04 11.50 -13.86
N PHE A 46 17.29 12.43 -13.27
CA PHE A 46 15.96 12.13 -12.74
C PHE A 46 14.93 12.05 -13.87
N ASP A 47 14.03 11.07 -13.77
CA ASP A 47 12.82 11.03 -14.55
C ASP A 47 11.68 11.75 -13.81
N THR A 48 11.11 12.77 -14.45
CA THR A 48 10.09 13.65 -13.87
C THR A 48 8.72 13.49 -14.52
N ARG A 49 8.46 12.37 -15.23
CA ARG A 49 7.20 12.17 -15.96
C ARG A 49 6.02 11.85 -15.05
N LEU A 50 6.30 11.34 -13.85
CA LEU A 50 5.33 11.01 -12.81
C LEU A 50 5.47 11.99 -11.64
N ASN A 51 4.38 12.24 -10.91
CA ASN A 51 4.44 13.05 -9.68
C ASN A 51 5.34 12.36 -8.64
N ASP A 52 6.16 13.15 -7.94
CA ASP A 52 7.02 12.69 -6.85
C ASP A 52 6.19 12.16 -5.68
N GLU A 53 5.08 12.82 -5.35
CA GLU A 53 4.16 12.35 -4.31
C GLU A 53 3.38 11.12 -4.80
N LEU A 54 3.40 10.06 -3.99
CA LEU A 54 2.74 8.82 -4.36
C LEU A 54 1.20 8.94 -4.29
N PRO A 55 0.47 8.33 -5.24
CA PRO A 55 -0.98 8.29 -5.20
C PRO A 55 -1.45 7.43 -4.03
N GLU A 56 -2.43 7.95 -3.30
CA GLU A 56 -3.04 7.28 -2.16
C GLU A 56 -4.17 6.33 -2.61
N THR A 57 -4.25 5.17 -1.96
CA THR A 57 -5.41 4.28 -2.04
C THR A 57 -5.82 3.85 -0.64
N VAL A 58 -7.03 4.23 -0.21
CA VAL A 58 -7.57 3.83 1.09
C VAL A 58 -8.36 2.52 0.93
N LEU A 59 -8.01 1.50 1.71
CA LEU A 59 -8.74 0.24 1.78
C LEU A 59 -9.09 -0.07 3.23
N SER A 60 -10.40 -0.03 3.54
CA SER A 60 -10.90 -0.09 4.91
C SER A 60 -10.26 1.02 5.75
N THR A 61 -9.41 0.66 6.70
CA THR A 61 -8.74 1.60 7.61
C THR A 61 -7.25 1.79 7.25
N HIS A 62 -6.73 1.09 6.24
CA HIS A 62 -5.32 1.15 5.87
C HIS A 62 -5.13 2.06 4.67
N VAL A 63 -4.01 2.78 4.65
CA VAL A 63 -3.66 3.68 3.56
C VAL A 63 -2.48 3.09 2.80
N PHE A 64 -2.61 2.96 1.48
CA PHE A 64 -1.61 2.35 0.62
C PHE A 64 -1.05 3.38 -0.36
N TYR A 65 0.27 3.35 -0.55
CA TYR A 65 0.97 4.11 -1.57
C TYR A 65 1.78 3.16 -2.45
N LEU A 66 1.49 3.13 -3.75
CA LEU A 66 2.21 2.27 -4.69
C LEU A 66 3.54 2.94 -5.09
N GLY A 67 4.65 2.46 -4.54
CA GLY A 67 5.98 3.06 -4.72
C GLY A 67 6.66 2.69 -6.03
N TYR A 68 6.61 1.43 -6.45
CA TYR A 68 7.14 0.99 -7.74
C TYR A 68 6.60 -0.40 -8.10
N VAL A 69 6.56 -0.71 -9.39
CA VAL A 69 6.19 -2.05 -9.87
C VAL A 69 7.09 -2.43 -11.02
N THR A 70 7.63 -3.64 -10.99
CA THR A 70 8.36 -4.23 -12.11
C THR A 70 7.65 -5.48 -12.61
N GLN A 71 7.95 -5.87 -13.84
CA GLN A 71 7.51 -7.11 -14.46
C GLN A 71 8.71 -7.84 -15.05
N GLY A 72 8.70 -9.17 -14.93
CA GLY A 72 9.76 -10.02 -15.48
C GLY A 72 10.97 -10.14 -14.55
N PHE A 73 11.71 -11.24 -14.75
CA PHE A 73 12.97 -11.50 -14.09
C PHE A 73 13.96 -12.11 -15.10
N PRO A 74 15.10 -11.43 -15.40
CA PRO A 74 15.46 -10.09 -14.92
C PRO A 74 14.49 -9.01 -15.40
N VAL A 75 14.44 -7.89 -14.67
CA VAL A 75 13.63 -6.72 -15.05
C VAL A 75 14.28 -6.05 -16.26
N ASP A 76 13.47 -5.66 -17.25
CA ASP A 76 13.91 -4.85 -18.38
C ASP A 76 13.92 -3.36 -18.01
N LEU A 77 15.11 -2.77 -17.99
CA LEU A 77 15.33 -1.36 -17.69
C LEU A 77 15.68 -0.54 -18.95
N GLU A 78 15.73 -1.20 -20.12
CA GLU A 78 16.02 -0.54 -21.39
C GLU A 78 14.83 0.33 -21.81
N ASP A 79 15.15 1.44 -22.46
CA ASP A 79 14.18 2.41 -22.98
C ASP A 79 13.16 2.92 -21.94
N ASN A 80 13.43 2.74 -20.65
CA ASN A 80 12.53 3.07 -19.53
C ASN A 80 11.22 2.26 -19.52
N THR A 81 11.25 1.04 -20.05
CA THR A 81 10.09 0.14 -20.12
C THR A 81 9.50 -0.18 -18.73
N ASP A 82 10.35 -0.24 -17.71
CA ASP A 82 9.93 -0.42 -16.32
C ASP A 82 9.14 0.79 -15.79
N ILE A 83 9.56 2.02 -16.12
CA ILE A 83 8.86 3.25 -15.71
C ILE A 83 7.47 3.31 -16.37
N GLU A 84 7.36 2.91 -17.64
CA GLU A 84 6.06 2.85 -18.35
C GLU A 84 5.14 1.78 -17.75
N THR A 85 5.69 0.59 -17.49
CA THR A 85 5.00 -0.49 -16.78
C THR A 85 4.46 -0.01 -15.44
N TYR A 86 5.32 0.64 -14.65
CA TYR A 86 4.93 1.20 -13.36
C TYR A 86 3.84 2.28 -13.50
N GLY A 87 3.98 3.19 -14.46
CA GLY A 87 2.97 4.23 -14.74
C GLY A 87 1.59 3.64 -15.03
N ASN A 88 1.52 2.54 -15.79
CA ASN A 88 0.26 1.83 -16.05
C ASN A 88 -0.36 1.24 -14.78
N TYR A 89 0.48 0.78 -13.84
CA TYR A 89 0.05 0.25 -12.56
C TYR A 89 -0.42 1.30 -11.57
N ILE A 90 -0.04 2.58 -11.72
CA ILE A 90 -0.61 3.67 -10.91
C ILE A 90 -2.13 3.74 -11.13
N SER A 91 -2.59 3.63 -12.38
CA SER A 91 -4.02 3.63 -12.70
C SER A 91 -4.69 2.26 -12.52
N ASN A 92 -3.91 1.17 -12.52
CA ASN A 92 -4.40 -0.21 -12.47
C ASN A 92 -3.68 -1.02 -11.40
N SER A 93 -3.71 -0.53 -10.15
CA SER A 93 -2.91 -1.08 -9.05
C SER A 93 -3.04 -2.60 -8.92
N PRO A 94 -1.92 -3.35 -8.83
CA PRO A 94 -1.97 -4.79 -8.74
C PRO A 94 -2.59 -5.22 -7.40
N ARG A 95 -3.42 -6.28 -7.39
CA ARG A 95 -4.16 -6.70 -6.18
C ARG A 95 -3.23 -7.10 -5.03
N LEU A 96 -2.31 -8.03 -5.26
CA LEU A 96 -1.41 -8.55 -4.20
C LEU A 96 0.04 -8.52 -4.66
N GLY A 97 0.31 -9.09 -5.83
CA GLY A 97 1.62 -9.05 -6.45
C GLY A 97 1.53 -9.07 -7.98
N VAL A 98 2.68 -9.06 -8.62
CA VAL A 98 2.84 -9.16 -10.07
C VAL A 98 3.63 -10.43 -10.37
N PRO A 99 3.07 -11.40 -11.13
CA PRO A 99 3.77 -12.64 -11.45
C PRO A 99 5.13 -12.37 -12.10
N GLY A 100 6.18 -12.92 -11.51
CA GLY A 100 7.55 -12.75 -12.00
C GLY A 100 8.10 -11.33 -11.91
N GLY A 101 7.49 -10.44 -11.14
CA GLY A 101 7.96 -9.07 -10.91
C GLY A 101 8.07 -8.72 -9.44
N SER A 102 8.28 -7.44 -9.15
CA SER A 102 8.32 -6.91 -7.78
C SER A 102 7.31 -5.80 -7.59
N VAL A 103 6.87 -5.62 -6.33
CA VAL A 103 5.97 -4.53 -5.96
C VAL A 103 6.49 -3.87 -4.68
N LEU A 104 6.76 -2.57 -4.76
CA LEU A 104 7.08 -1.74 -3.60
C LEU A 104 5.80 -0.99 -3.17
N ARG A 105 5.42 -1.14 -1.90
CA ARG A 105 4.31 -0.39 -1.30
C ARG A 105 4.72 0.20 0.03
N PHE A 106 4.21 1.39 0.31
CA PHE A 106 4.13 1.94 1.65
C PHE A 106 2.72 1.70 2.15
N VAL A 107 2.59 1.30 3.40
CA VAL A 107 1.29 1.00 4.00
C VAL A 107 1.26 1.60 5.39
N ASP A 108 0.31 2.49 5.61
CA ASP A 108 0.04 3.02 6.93
C ASP A 108 -0.98 2.13 7.61
N PHE A 109 -0.54 1.47 8.67
CA PHE A 109 -1.38 0.63 9.51
C PHE A 109 -1.90 1.48 10.68
N PRO A 110 -3.22 1.67 10.82
CA PRO A 110 -3.76 2.25 12.04
C PRO A 110 -3.57 1.26 13.20
N PRO A 111 -3.64 1.73 14.48
CA PRO A 111 -3.63 0.84 15.62
C PRO A 111 -4.70 -0.26 15.49
N GLY A 112 -4.29 -1.53 15.66
CA GLY A 112 -5.19 -2.67 15.54
C GLY A 112 -4.54 -3.87 14.87
N ARG A 113 -5.35 -4.67 14.16
CA ARG A 113 -4.91 -5.89 13.49
C ARG A 113 -5.26 -5.86 12.02
N SER A 114 -4.38 -6.41 11.19
CA SER A 114 -4.64 -6.69 9.78
C SER A 114 -5.20 -8.10 9.59
N ALA A 115 -5.73 -8.39 8.40
CA ALA A 115 -6.26 -9.71 8.08
C ALA A 115 -5.13 -10.72 7.83
N MET A 116 -5.23 -11.90 8.45
CA MET A 116 -4.33 -13.02 8.15
C MET A 116 -4.49 -13.45 6.69
N HIS A 117 -3.38 -13.58 5.99
CA HIS A 117 -3.35 -14.01 4.59
C HIS A 117 -2.01 -14.65 4.23
N ARG A 118 -1.94 -15.24 3.02
CA ARG A 118 -0.72 -15.78 2.43
C ARG A 118 -0.63 -15.35 0.97
N THR A 119 0.56 -14.97 0.55
CA THR A 119 0.91 -14.61 -0.83
C THR A 119 1.87 -15.64 -1.43
N LEU A 120 1.94 -15.71 -2.76
CA LEU A 120 3.00 -16.43 -3.47
C LEU A 120 4.12 -15.43 -3.78
N SER A 121 4.74 -14.90 -2.73
CA SER A 121 5.84 -13.92 -2.81
C SER A 121 6.82 -14.11 -1.66
N ILE A 122 7.99 -13.47 -1.80
CA ILE A 122 8.86 -13.14 -0.67
C ILE A 122 8.73 -11.64 -0.44
N ASP A 123 8.41 -11.25 0.79
CA ASP A 123 8.15 -9.86 1.14
C ASP A 123 9.25 -9.36 2.10
N TYR A 124 9.83 -8.21 1.78
CA TYR A 124 10.76 -7.51 2.67
C TYR A 124 10.02 -6.38 3.36
N GLY A 125 9.61 -6.61 4.61
CA GLY A 125 8.95 -5.60 5.44
C GLY A 125 9.98 -4.73 6.17
N VAL A 126 9.83 -3.41 6.07
CA VAL A 126 10.65 -2.42 6.79
C VAL A 126 9.72 -1.47 7.52
N VAL A 127 9.81 -1.42 8.85
CA VAL A 127 9.07 -0.45 9.66
C VAL A 127 9.80 0.89 9.58
N ILE A 128 9.10 1.92 9.08
CA ILE A 128 9.66 3.27 8.90
C ILE A 128 9.36 4.14 10.12
N GLU A 129 8.15 4.05 10.67
CA GLU A 129 7.67 4.80 11.83
C GLU A 129 6.77 3.89 12.69
N GLY A 130 6.83 4.04 14.01
CA GLY A 130 6.07 3.24 14.97
C GLY A 130 6.64 1.84 15.22
N GLU A 131 5.76 0.90 15.58
CA GLU A 131 6.11 -0.50 15.84
C GLU A 131 5.02 -1.44 15.29
N MET A 132 5.42 -2.67 14.97
CA MET A 132 4.51 -3.70 14.47
C MET A 132 4.78 -5.03 15.17
N GLU A 133 3.72 -5.77 15.45
CA GLU A 133 3.77 -7.15 15.92
C GLU A 133 3.48 -8.09 14.74
N LEU A 134 4.40 -9.02 14.45
CA LEU A 134 4.21 -10.04 13.42
C LEU A 134 3.61 -11.29 14.07
N VAL A 135 2.40 -11.67 13.67
CA VAL A 135 1.74 -12.88 14.20
C VAL A 135 1.59 -13.92 13.10
N LEU A 136 2.07 -15.14 13.36
CA LEU A 136 1.90 -16.29 12.46
C LEU A 136 0.62 -17.07 12.78
N ASP A 137 0.17 -17.93 11.87
CA ASP A 137 -1.03 -18.75 12.05
C ASP A 137 -0.91 -19.78 13.19
N SER A 138 0.32 -20.17 13.52
CA SER A 138 0.67 -20.95 14.73
C SER A 138 0.48 -20.19 16.04
N GLY A 139 0.36 -18.87 15.99
CA GLY A 139 0.31 -17.97 17.15
C GLY A 139 1.69 -17.48 17.63
N GLU A 140 2.78 -17.80 16.93
CA GLU A 140 4.10 -17.23 17.20
C GLU A 140 4.16 -15.73 16.86
N ASN A 141 4.85 -14.95 17.69
CA ASN A 141 5.03 -13.50 17.58
C ASN A 141 6.37 -12.98 18.14
#